data_AF-A0A2J6J0V5-F1
#
_entry.id   AF-A0A2J6J0V5-F1
#
_cell.length_a   1.000
_cell.length_b   1.000
_cell.length_c   1.000
_cell.angle_alpha   90.00
_cell.angle_beta   90.00
_cell.angle_gamma   90.00
#
_symmetry.space_group_name_H-M   'P 1'
#
loop_
_entity.id
_entity.type
_entity.pdbx_description
1 polymer ?
#
loop_
_entity_poly.entity_id
_entity_poly.type
_entity_poly.pdbx_seq_one_letter_code
_entity_poly.pdbx_strand_id
1 'polypeptide(L)'
;MKRSSRNRLNHRHLEHFTGDTLFDRIARTVCHADCLPRKELYESWEVARRIHRRIKGKRVLDLACGHGLAAQILLLLDRTIPEAIAIDKTLPQSATTLAAKMTEQWPVLDTRLHFVEADITAIEAAPEDLLVSVHGCGSLTETIIDMACSSQSAVALLPCCHDLKRSDTGNLEGWLEPTLAVDVTRVSKLRNAGYTLFTQTIPGDITSKNRLIMAIPGQR
;
A
#
# COMPACT_ATOMS: atom_id res chain seq x y z
N MET A 1 -16.64 -15.27 -5.29
CA MET A 1 -15.20 -15.58 -5.50
C MET A 1 -14.42 -15.43 -4.18
N LYS A 2 -13.50 -16.34 -3.83
CA LYS A 2 -12.66 -16.27 -2.60
C LYS A 2 -11.59 -15.16 -2.74
N ARG A 3 -11.71 -14.06 -1.99
CA ARG A 3 -10.85 -12.86 -2.13
C ARG A 3 -9.40 -13.09 -1.71
N SER A 4 -9.17 -13.88 -0.65
CA SER A 4 -7.83 -14.24 -0.14
C SER A 4 -6.99 -15.18 -1.03
N SER A 5 -7.46 -15.53 -2.23
CA SER A 5 -6.72 -16.45 -3.10
C SER A 5 -5.41 -15.83 -3.61
N ARG A 6 -4.34 -16.63 -3.58
CA ARG A 6 -3.06 -16.31 -4.23
C ARG A 6 -3.04 -16.67 -5.73
N ASN A 7 -4.12 -17.24 -6.25
CA ASN A 7 -4.22 -17.53 -7.68
C ASN A 7 -4.33 -16.23 -8.47
N ARG A 8 -3.68 -16.19 -9.63
CA ARG A 8 -3.74 -15.05 -10.54
C ARG A 8 -5.17 -14.83 -11.03
N LEU A 9 -5.55 -13.57 -11.12
CA LEU A 9 -6.73 -13.13 -11.85
C LEU A 9 -6.45 -13.23 -13.35
N ASN A 10 -7.41 -13.75 -14.10
CA ASN A 10 -7.31 -13.98 -15.54
C ASN A 10 -8.69 -13.87 -16.19
N HIS A 11 -8.76 -14.04 -17.51
CA HIS A 11 -10.00 -13.96 -18.29
C HIS A 11 -11.20 -14.75 -17.70
N ARG A 12 -10.96 -15.88 -17.03
CA ARG A 12 -12.04 -16.71 -16.43
C ARG A 12 -12.75 -16.02 -15.28
N HIS A 13 -12.15 -14.99 -14.70
CA HIS A 13 -12.70 -14.27 -13.56
C HIS A 13 -13.50 -13.01 -13.97
N LEU A 14 -13.56 -12.68 -15.27
CA LEU A 14 -14.26 -11.48 -15.77
C LEU A 14 -15.75 -11.46 -15.37
N GLU A 15 -16.40 -12.63 -15.33
CA GLU A 15 -17.80 -12.77 -14.91
C GLU A 15 -18.07 -12.32 -13.47
N HIS A 16 -17.02 -12.20 -12.64
CA HIS A 16 -17.15 -11.73 -11.26
C HIS A 16 -17.09 -10.20 -11.13
N PHE A 17 -16.83 -9.49 -12.23
CA PHE A 17 -16.64 -8.04 -12.27
C PHE A 17 -17.49 -7.43 -13.38
N THR A 18 -18.81 -7.53 -13.24
CA THR A 18 -19.79 -7.10 -14.26
C THR A 18 -20.29 -5.67 -14.07
N GLY A 19 -19.95 -5.01 -12.96
CA GLY A 19 -20.39 -3.64 -12.69
C GLY A 19 -19.63 -2.56 -13.46
N ASP A 20 -20.10 -1.33 -13.34
CA ASP A 20 -19.52 -0.13 -13.98
C ASP A 20 -18.68 0.71 -13.02
N THR A 21 -18.42 0.22 -11.80
CA THR A 21 -17.61 0.95 -10.83
C THR A 21 -16.15 1.04 -11.28
N LEU A 22 -15.41 2.02 -10.73
CA LEU A 22 -13.96 2.08 -10.94
C LEU A 22 -13.27 0.77 -10.52
N PHE A 23 -13.72 0.16 -9.41
CA PHE A 23 -13.20 -1.12 -8.96
C PHE A 23 -13.41 -2.22 -10.00
N ASP A 24 -14.63 -2.37 -10.53
CA ASP A 24 -14.93 -3.40 -11.54
C ASP A 24 -14.08 -3.21 -12.80
N ARG A 25 -13.91 -1.96 -13.25
CA ARG A 25 -13.05 -1.64 -14.39
C ARG A 25 -11.59 -2.03 -14.14
N ILE A 26 -11.04 -1.66 -12.97
CA ILE A 26 -9.66 -2.03 -12.60
C ILE A 26 -9.52 -3.55 -12.51
N ALA A 27 -10.49 -4.22 -11.89
CA ALA A 27 -10.48 -5.66 -11.75
C ALA A 27 -10.49 -6.39 -13.10
N ARG A 28 -11.27 -5.91 -14.08
CA ARG A 28 -11.24 -6.44 -15.46
C ARG A 28 -9.88 -6.20 -16.11
N THR A 29 -9.32 -4.99 -16.00
CA THR A 29 -7.97 -4.71 -16.53
C THR A 29 -6.91 -5.62 -15.93
N VAL A 30 -6.95 -5.86 -14.61
CA VAL A 30 -6.07 -6.80 -13.92
C VAL A 30 -6.27 -8.25 -14.42
N CYS A 31 -7.52 -8.67 -14.68
CA CYS A 31 -7.80 -9.98 -15.28
C CYS A 31 -7.21 -10.10 -16.69
N HIS A 32 -7.20 -9.02 -17.48
CA HIS A 32 -6.58 -9.01 -18.80
C HIS A 32 -5.05 -9.01 -18.74
N ALA A 33 -4.44 -8.49 -17.66
CA ALA A 33 -3.00 -8.53 -17.44
C ALA A 33 -2.46 -9.92 -17.04
N ASP A 34 -3.30 -10.77 -16.44
CA ASP A 34 -2.99 -12.16 -16.05
C ASP A 34 -1.69 -12.35 -15.24
N CYS A 35 -1.38 -11.38 -14.39
CA CYS A 35 -0.13 -11.34 -13.65
C CYS A 35 -0.31 -11.18 -12.14
N LEU A 36 -1.44 -10.64 -11.69
CA LEU A 36 -1.66 -10.28 -10.29
C LEU A 36 -2.44 -11.35 -9.51
N PRO A 37 -1.99 -11.78 -8.33
CA PRO A 37 -2.79 -12.57 -7.41
C PRO A 37 -4.08 -11.86 -7.02
N ARG A 38 -5.18 -12.62 -6.92
CA ARG A 38 -6.50 -12.08 -6.59
C ARG A 38 -6.52 -11.30 -5.27
N LYS A 39 -5.85 -11.79 -4.23
CA LYS A 39 -5.78 -11.10 -2.94
C LYS A 39 -5.21 -9.69 -3.08
N GLU A 40 -4.21 -9.50 -3.93
CA GLU A 40 -3.48 -8.23 -4.06
C GLU A 40 -4.35 -7.14 -4.68
N LEU A 41 -5.29 -7.50 -5.58
CA LEU A 41 -6.30 -6.57 -6.08
C LEU A 41 -7.14 -6.00 -4.93
N TYR A 42 -7.67 -6.88 -4.07
CA TYR A 42 -8.55 -6.47 -2.97
C TYR A 42 -7.78 -5.75 -1.85
N GLU A 43 -6.56 -6.19 -1.53
CA GLU A 43 -5.68 -5.51 -0.57
C GLU A 43 -5.38 -4.08 -1.06
N SER A 44 -4.92 -3.93 -2.30
CA SER A 44 -4.58 -2.63 -2.89
C SER A 44 -5.79 -1.69 -2.95
N TRP A 45 -6.95 -2.21 -3.36
CA TRP A 45 -8.19 -1.42 -3.43
C TRP A 45 -8.66 -0.94 -2.05
N GLU A 46 -8.70 -1.84 -1.06
CA GLU A 46 -9.21 -1.50 0.27
C GLU A 46 -8.26 -0.54 1.00
N VAL A 47 -6.95 -0.64 0.79
CA VAL A 47 -5.95 0.31 1.29
C VAL A 47 -6.09 1.67 0.59
N ALA A 48 -6.02 1.71 -0.74
CA ALA A 48 -6.07 2.96 -1.50
C ALA A 48 -7.37 3.75 -1.24
N ARG A 49 -8.51 3.06 -1.15
CA ARG A 49 -9.80 3.69 -0.82
C ARG A 49 -9.83 4.31 0.58
N ARG A 50 -9.13 3.73 1.56
CA ARG A 50 -9.05 4.27 2.93
C ARG A 50 -8.08 5.44 3.01
N ILE A 51 -6.93 5.33 2.37
CA ILE A 51 -5.96 6.42 2.21
C ILE A 51 -6.67 7.62 1.59
N HIS A 52 -7.31 7.43 0.45
CA HIS A 52 -8.00 8.49 -0.28
C HIS A 52 -9.06 9.21 0.57
N ARG A 53 -9.65 8.59 1.60
CA ARG A 53 -10.62 9.29 2.47
C ARG A 53 -10.00 10.22 3.49
N ARG A 54 -8.70 10.10 3.75
CA ARG A 54 -8.01 10.78 4.86
C ARG A 54 -6.85 11.64 4.40
N ILE A 55 -6.16 11.23 3.34
CA ILE A 55 -4.95 11.86 2.83
C ILE A 55 -5.16 12.12 1.34
N LYS A 56 -4.97 13.37 0.92
CA LYS A 56 -5.24 13.86 -0.43
C LYS A 56 -4.05 14.64 -0.97
N GLY A 57 -3.89 14.66 -2.28
CA GLY A 57 -3.00 15.60 -2.98
C GLY A 57 -1.50 15.49 -2.71
N LYS A 58 -1.07 14.51 -1.90
CA LYS A 58 0.34 14.25 -1.62
C LYS A 58 0.95 13.41 -2.73
N ARG A 59 2.21 13.68 -3.10
CA ARG A 59 2.97 12.80 -3.98
C ARG A 59 3.13 11.44 -3.31
N VAL A 60 2.92 10.36 -4.05
CA VAL A 60 2.91 9.00 -3.48
C VAL A 60 4.28 8.34 -3.68
N LEU A 61 4.85 7.81 -2.61
CA LEU A 61 5.98 6.88 -2.66
C LEU A 61 5.46 5.50 -2.25
N ASP A 62 5.22 4.60 -3.21
CA ASP A 62 4.80 3.22 -2.97
C ASP A 62 6.06 2.37 -2.75
N LEU A 63 6.37 2.05 -1.50
CA LEU A 63 7.62 1.43 -1.06
C LEU A 63 7.45 -0.08 -0.90
N ALA A 64 8.34 -0.84 -1.52
CA ALA A 64 8.14 -2.28 -1.78
C ALA A 64 6.84 -2.51 -2.57
N CYS A 65 6.72 -1.79 -3.69
CA CYS A 65 5.49 -1.68 -4.45
C CYS A 65 5.07 -2.98 -5.14
N GLY A 66 5.99 -3.93 -5.34
CA GLY A 66 5.79 -5.10 -6.19
C GLY A 66 5.27 -4.68 -7.57
N HIS A 67 3.99 -4.95 -7.84
CA HIS A 67 3.32 -4.60 -9.09
C HIS A 67 2.96 -3.11 -9.25
N GLY A 68 3.06 -2.31 -8.19
CA GLY A 68 2.69 -0.89 -8.20
C GLY A 68 1.18 -0.64 -8.35
N LEU A 69 0.32 -1.62 -8.04
CA LEU A 69 -1.13 -1.46 -8.19
C LEU A 69 -1.69 -0.42 -7.20
N ALA A 70 -1.16 -0.36 -5.97
CA ALA A 70 -1.65 0.60 -4.97
C ALA A 70 -1.41 2.05 -5.42
N ALA A 71 -0.19 2.38 -5.90
CA ALA A 71 0.11 3.65 -6.56
C ALA A 71 -0.88 3.99 -7.68
N GLN A 72 -1.11 3.06 -8.60
CA GLN A 72 -2.03 3.26 -9.73
C GLN A 72 -3.46 3.53 -9.28
N ILE A 73 -3.99 2.76 -8.31
CA ILE A 73 -5.34 2.99 -7.78
C ILE A 73 -5.43 4.36 -7.10
N LEU A 74 -4.40 4.78 -6.35
CA LEU A 74 -4.38 6.10 -5.71
C LEU A 74 -4.44 7.23 -6.73
N LEU A 75 -3.67 7.16 -7.83
CA LEU A 75 -3.70 8.14 -8.92
C LEU A 75 -5.07 8.24 -9.61
N LEU A 76 -5.79 7.11 -9.71
CA LEU A 76 -7.12 7.05 -10.31
C LEU A 76 -8.22 7.55 -9.36
N LEU A 77 -8.08 7.29 -8.05
CA LEU A 77 -9.01 7.78 -7.04
C LEU A 77 -8.84 9.27 -6.80
N ASP A 78 -7.60 9.78 -6.81
CA ASP A 78 -7.27 11.16 -6.49
C ASP A 78 -6.55 11.88 -7.64
N ARG A 79 -7.30 12.75 -8.33
CA ARG A 79 -6.77 13.60 -9.39
C ARG A 79 -5.85 14.71 -8.88
N THR A 80 -5.83 14.98 -7.57
CA THR A 80 -4.99 16.02 -6.98
C THR A 80 -3.58 15.53 -6.65
N ILE A 81 -3.35 14.21 -6.61
CA ILE A 81 -1.99 13.65 -6.47
C ILE A 81 -1.18 14.08 -7.70
N PRO A 82 0.00 14.68 -7.58
CA PRO A 82 0.78 15.06 -8.76
C PRO A 82 1.26 13.82 -9.52
N GLU A 83 1.95 12.92 -8.81
CA GLU A 83 2.58 11.72 -9.34
C GLU A 83 2.67 10.63 -8.26
N ALA A 84 2.96 9.41 -8.67
CA ALA A 84 3.30 8.30 -7.81
C ALA A 84 4.59 7.63 -8.29
N ILE A 85 5.52 7.41 -7.36
CA ILE A 85 6.77 6.72 -7.58
C ILE A 85 6.63 5.34 -6.91
N ALA A 86 6.66 4.28 -7.72
CA ALA A 86 6.57 2.89 -7.29
C ALA A 86 7.99 2.31 -7.20
N ILE A 87 8.44 2.08 -5.97
CA ILE A 87 9.81 1.67 -5.66
C ILE A 87 9.83 0.23 -5.16
N ASP A 88 10.67 -0.59 -5.80
CA ASP A 88 11.00 -1.92 -5.30
C ASP A 88 12.50 -2.19 -5.48
N LYS A 89 13.07 -3.04 -4.64
CA LYS A 89 14.47 -3.45 -4.78
C LYS A 89 14.69 -4.27 -6.04
N THR A 90 13.66 -4.99 -6.48
CA THR A 90 13.66 -5.71 -7.75
C THR A 90 12.27 -5.65 -8.33
N LEU A 91 12.11 -4.93 -9.44
CA LEU A 91 10.82 -4.80 -10.07
C LEU A 91 10.45 -6.11 -10.80
N PRO A 92 9.32 -6.75 -10.45
CA PRO A 92 8.92 -7.95 -11.16
C PRO A 92 8.46 -7.59 -12.57
N GLN A 93 8.68 -8.47 -13.55
CA GLN A 93 8.19 -8.28 -14.92
C GLN A 93 6.68 -7.99 -14.98
N SER A 94 5.93 -8.54 -14.04
CA SER A 94 4.50 -8.32 -13.88
C SER A 94 4.12 -6.88 -13.53
N ALA A 95 5.01 -6.08 -12.96
CA ALA A 95 4.80 -4.64 -12.76
C ALA A 95 4.65 -3.93 -14.12
N THR A 96 5.60 -4.16 -15.04
CA THR A 96 5.55 -3.61 -16.40
C THR A 96 4.33 -4.10 -17.16
N THR A 97 4.01 -5.39 -17.09
CA THR A 97 2.81 -5.96 -17.74
C THR A 97 1.52 -5.32 -17.24
N LEU A 98 1.39 -5.16 -15.93
CA LEU A 98 0.21 -4.53 -15.32
C LEU A 98 0.10 -3.06 -15.71
N ALA A 99 1.20 -2.32 -15.59
CA ALA A 99 1.24 -0.89 -15.90
C ALA A 99 0.84 -0.62 -17.36
N ALA A 100 1.34 -1.41 -18.31
CA ALA A 100 0.96 -1.29 -19.71
C ALA A 100 -0.56 -1.44 -19.91
N LYS A 101 -1.18 -2.47 -19.30
CA LYS A 101 -2.62 -2.71 -19.40
C LYS A 101 -3.45 -1.63 -18.70
N MET A 102 -2.95 -1.10 -17.60
CA MET A 102 -3.60 0.00 -16.88
C MET A 102 -3.50 1.31 -17.68
N THR A 103 -2.36 1.61 -18.30
CA THR A 103 -2.17 2.80 -19.15
C THR A 103 -3.00 2.73 -20.44
N GLU A 104 -3.15 1.56 -21.07
CA GLU A 104 -4.07 1.36 -22.20
C GLU A 104 -5.50 1.83 -21.86
N GLN A 105 -5.94 1.55 -20.64
CA GLN A 105 -7.29 1.90 -20.16
C GLN A 105 -7.38 3.31 -19.54
N TRP A 106 -6.29 3.79 -18.94
CA TRP A 106 -6.19 5.11 -18.31
C TRP A 106 -4.87 5.79 -18.72
N PRO A 107 -4.83 6.45 -19.89
CA PRO A 107 -3.60 7.05 -20.43
C PRO A 107 -2.92 8.07 -19.50
N VAL A 108 -3.67 8.69 -18.60
CA VAL A 108 -3.14 9.63 -17.60
C VAL A 108 -2.06 9.02 -16.68
N LEU A 109 -2.06 7.70 -16.51
CA LEU A 109 -1.07 7.00 -15.69
C LEU A 109 0.33 7.06 -16.31
N ASP A 110 0.45 7.10 -17.63
CA ASP A 110 1.74 7.13 -18.36
C ASP A 110 2.65 8.28 -17.90
N THR A 111 2.03 9.43 -17.64
CA THR A 111 2.72 10.66 -17.26
C THR A 111 2.87 10.86 -15.75
N ARG A 112 2.21 10.02 -14.93
CA ARG A 112 2.10 10.22 -13.47
C ARG A 112 2.60 9.04 -12.65
N LEU A 113 2.90 7.90 -13.28
CA LEU A 113 3.42 6.71 -12.62
C LEU A 113 4.87 6.50 -13.04
N HIS A 114 5.77 6.44 -12.06
CA HIS A 114 7.19 6.20 -12.29
C HIS A 114 7.63 4.97 -11.51
N PHE A 115 8.26 4.01 -12.19
CA PHE A 115 8.87 2.87 -11.54
C PHE A 115 10.34 3.12 -11.29
N VAL A 116 10.80 2.80 -10.08
CA VAL A 116 12.20 2.93 -9.68
C VAL A 116 12.65 1.60 -9.06
N GLU A 117 13.64 0.97 -9.68
CA GLU A 117 14.32 -0.18 -9.08
C GLU A 117 15.44 0.31 -8.15
N ALA A 118 15.18 0.33 -6.85
CA ALA A 118 16.13 0.81 -5.83
C ALA A 118 15.81 0.24 -4.45
N ASP A 119 16.81 0.22 -3.57
CA ASP A 119 16.56 0.00 -2.14
C ASP A 119 15.80 1.21 -1.57
N ILE A 120 14.73 0.97 -0.80
CA ILE A 120 13.89 2.06 -0.26
C ILE A 120 14.68 3.01 0.63
N THR A 121 15.79 2.56 1.22
CA THR A 121 16.66 3.38 2.06
C THR A 121 17.44 4.44 1.29
N ALA A 122 17.54 4.30 -0.04
CA ALA A 122 18.15 5.28 -0.93
C ALA A 122 17.16 6.35 -1.41
N ILE A 123 15.87 6.25 -1.05
CA ILE A 123 14.84 7.20 -1.46
C ILE A 123 14.73 8.31 -0.41
N GLU A 124 14.91 9.55 -0.85
CA GLU A 124 14.65 10.72 -0.03
C GLU A 124 13.15 11.04 -0.04
N ALA A 125 12.55 11.06 1.14
CA ALA A 125 11.18 11.50 1.35
C ALA A 125 11.15 12.97 1.78
N ALA A 126 10.12 13.69 1.36
CA ALA A 126 9.87 15.10 1.68
C ALA A 126 8.50 15.29 2.34
N PRO A 127 8.26 16.36 3.13
CA PRO A 127 7.01 16.56 3.87
C PRO A 127 5.71 16.49 3.03
N GLU A 128 5.80 16.85 1.75
CA GLU A 128 4.74 16.75 0.75
C GLU A 128 4.37 15.31 0.35
N ASP A 129 5.21 14.33 0.68
CA ASP A 129 5.05 12.93 0.31
C ASP A 129 4.08 12.18 1.24
N LEU A 130 3.52 11.12 0.66
CA LEU A 130 2.81 10.04 1.32
C LEU A 130 3.55 8.73 1.04
N LEU A 131 4.14 8.16 2.08
CA LEU A 131 4.80 6.85 2.03
C LEU A 131 3.75 5.76 2.19
N VAL A 132 3.62 4.88 1.20
CA VAL A 132 2.64 3.80 1.16
C VAL A 132 3.37 2.47 1.13
N SER A 133 2.88 1.47 1.87
CA SER A 133 3.31 0.08 1.67
C SER A 133 2.21 -0.90 2.06
N VAL A 134 1.78 -1.73 1.11
CA VAL A 134 0.76 -2.78 1.33
C VAL A 134 1.39 -4.11 1.77
N HIS A 135 2.69 -4.29 1.50
CA HIS A 135 3.41 -5.54 1.75
C HIS A 135 4.81 -5.33 2.37
N GLY A 136 4.99 -4.29 3.20
CA GLY A 136 6.22 -3.94 3.92
C GLY A 136 6.69 -4.99 4.94
N CYS A 137 7.03 -6.17 4.44
CA CYS A 137 7.37 -7.37 5.19
C CYS A 137 8.80 -7.28 5.78
N GLY A 138 9.09 -8.06 6.83
CA GLY A 138 10.35 -7.99 7.57
C GLY A 138 10.48 -6.70 8.37
N SER A 139 11.66 -6.06 8.33
CA SER A 139 11.94 -4.78 8.99
C SER A 139 11.61 -3.55 8.14
N LEU A 140 10.96 -3.74 6.97
CA LEU A 140 10.63 -2.65 6.05
C LEU A 140 9.62 -1.69 6.69
N THR A 141 8.62 -2.20 7.42
CA THR A 141 7.63 -1.34 8.08
C THR A 141 8.30 -0.38 9.06
N GLU A 142 9.25 -0.85 9.87
CA GLU A 142 10.02 -0.02 10.80
C GLU A 142 10.86 1.03 10.06
N THR A 143 11.54 0.61 8.98
CA THR A 143 12.34 1.50 8.13
C THR A 143 11.48 2.63 7.56
N ILE A 144 10.29 2.31 7.05
CA ILE A 144 9.37 3.30 6.47
C ILE A 144 8.83 4.26 7.54
N ILE A 145 8.58 3.76 8.76
CA ILE A 145 8.20 4.63 9.89
C ILE A 145 9.33 5.60 10.23
N ASP A 146 10.58 5.14 10.24
CA ASP A 146 11.75 6.01 10.48
C ASP A 146 11.94 7.05 9.39
N MET A 147 11.76 6.66 8.12
CA MET A 147 11.76 7.58 6.98
C MET A 147 10.66 8.63 7.12
N ALA A 148 9.44 8.22 7.46
CA ALA A 148 8.32 9.14 7.65
C ALA A 148 8.62 10.15 8.77
N CYS A 149 9.03 9.67 9.95
CA CYS A 149 9.38 10.53 11.08
C CYS A 149 10.52 11.52 10.74
N SER A 150 11.55 11.07 10.03
CA SER A 150 12.70 11.91 9.67
C SER A 150 12.34 12.99 8.67
N SER A 151 11.47 12.67 7.70
CA SER A 151 11.03 13.59 6.65
C SER A 151 9.78 14.40 7.02
N GLN A 152 9.14 14.09 8.15
CA GLN A 152 7.81 14.62 8.49
C GLN A 152 6.79 14.37 7.36
N SER A 153 6.87 13.21 6.72
CA SER A 153 5.95 12.81 5.64
C SER A 153 4.73 12.09 6.20
N ALA A 154 3.63 12.09 5.45
CA ALA A 154 2.50 11.21 5.77
C ALA A 154 2.85 9.75 5.47
N VAL A 155 2.19 8.80 6.15
CA VAL A 155 2.48 7.38 5.97
C VAL A 155 1.22 6.51 6.06
N ALA A 156 1.14 5.45 5.24
CA ALA A 156 0.06 4.48 5.21
C ALA A 156 0.58 3.05 4.98
N LEU A 157 0.42 2.19 5.98
CA LEU A 157 1.05 0.86 6.04
C LEU A 157 0.02 -0.22 6.33
N LEU A 158 0.00 -1.27 5.51
CA LEU A 158 -0.69 -2.52 5.81
C LEU A 158 0.37 -3.63 6.00
N PRO A 159 0.90 -3.85 7.20
CA PRO A 159 1.95 -4.84 7.40
C PRO A 159 1.43 -6.26 7.17
N CYS A 160 2.03 -6.97 6.20
CA CYS A 160 1.74 -8.37 5.86
C CYS A 160 2.35 -9.38 6.85
N CYS A 161 3.46 -9.01 7.48
CA CYS A 161 4.16 -9.83 8.45
C CYS A 161 4.88 -8.99 9.50
N HIS A 162 5.32 -9.67 10.56
CA HIS A 162 5.98 -9.09 11.71
C HIS A 162 7.17 -10.00 12.05
N ASP A 163 8.39 -9.48 11.93
CA ASP A 163 9.57 -10.22 12.37
C ASP A 163 9.66 -10.12 13.90
N LEU A 164 8.97 -11.04 14.59
CA LEU A 164 8.90 -11.03 16.06
C LEU A 164 10.26 -11.15 16.76
N LYS A 165 11.34 -11.52 16.04
CA LYS A 165 12.69 -11.54 16.60
C LYS A 165 13.35 -10.16 16.62
N ARG A 166 12.89 -9.23 15.77
CA ARG A 166 13.49 -7.91 15.56
C ARG A 166 12.55 -6.76 15.88
N SER A 167 11.26 -6.95 15.67
CA SER A 167 10.23 -5.96 15.94
C SER A 167 10.03 -5.78 17.43
N ASP A 168 9.85 -4.54 17.85
CA ASP A 168 9.54 -4.18 19.23
C ASP A 168 8.10 -4.57 19.59
N THR A 169 7.93 -5.45 20.57
CA THR A 169 6.62 -5.83 21.11
C THR A 169 6.19 -4.96 22.29
N GLY A 170 7.08 -4.10 22.80
CA GLY A 170 6.87 -3.30 23.99
C GLY A 170 6.72 -4.14 25.25
N ASN A 171 7.14 -5.40 25.22
CA ASN A 171 6.88 -6.40 26.27
C ASN A 171 5.37 -6.56 26.59
N LEU A 172 4.51 -6.35 25.59
CA LEU A 172 3.04 -6.42 25.72
C LEU A 172 2.47 -7.80 25.42
N GLU A 173 3.31 -8.80 25.13
CA GLU A 173 2.87 -10.14 24.71
C GLU A 173 2.13 -10.92 25.81
N GLY A 174 2.29 -10.50 27.08
CA GLY A 174 1.49 -11.04 28.18
C GLY A 174 0.00 -10.69 28.09
N TRP A 175 -0.36 -9.66 27.31
CA TRP A 175 -1.74 -9.18 27.15
C TRP A 175 -2.24 -9.24 25.71
N LEU A 176 -1.35 -9.02 24.74
CA LEU A 176 -1.67 -8.89 23.33
C LEU A 176 -1.08 -10.04 22.53
N GLU A 177 -1.78 -10.43 21.46
CA GLU A 177 -1.17 -11.29 20.44
C GLU A 177 0.11 -10.61 19.89
N PRO A 178 1.22 -11.34 19.67
CA PRO A 178 2.52 -10.72 19.39
C PRO A 178 2.55 -9.75 18.21
N THR A 179 1.84 -10.05 17.12
CA THR A 179 1.80 -9.13 15.97
C THR A 179 0.96 -7.88 16.23
N LEU A 180 -0.07 -8.00 17.07
CA LEU A 180 -0.82 -6.84 17.56
C LEU A 180 0.05 -5.98 18.47
N ALA A 181 0.85 -6.59 19.34
CA ALA A 181 1.80 -5.88 20.19
C ALA A 181 2.77 -5.01 19.35
N VAL A 182 3.33 -5.58 18.28
CA VAL A 182 4.19 -4.83 17.34
C VAL A 182 3.43 -3.69 16.65
N ASP A 183 2.18 -3.90 16.21
CA ASP A 183 1.43 -2.80 15.60
C ASP A 183 1.12 -1.68 16.61
N VAL A 184 0.91 -2.02 17.88
CA VAL A 184 0.72 -1.04 18.97
C VAL A 184 1.99 -0.22 19.21
N THR A 185 3.18 -0.83 19.21
CA THR A 185 4.44 -0.08 19.37
C THR A 185 4.72 0.82 18.17
N ARG A 186 4.46 0.38 16.94
CA ARG A 186 4.57 1.19 15.72
C ARG A 186 3.66 2.42 15.77
N VAL A 187 2.40 2.23 16.17
CA VAL A 187 1.42 3.31 16.40
C VAL A 187 1.90 4.25 17.51
N SER A 188 2.44 3.72 18.61
CA SER A 188 2.99 4.51 19.72
C SER A 188 4.18 5.38 19.29
N LYS A 189 5.11 4.81 18.49
CA LYS A 189 6.27 5.52 17.93
C LYS A 189 5.83 6.72 17.09
N LEU A 190 4.88 6.54 16.17
CA LEU A 190 4.33 7.62 15.36
C LEU A 190 3.64 8.70 16.24
N ARG A 191 2.85 8.29 17.24
CA ARG A 191 2.22 9.24 18.17
C ARG A 191 3.25 10.09 18.92
N ASN A 192 4.29 9.46 19.44
CA ASN A 192 5.36 10.14 20.18
C ASN A 192 6.18 11.09 19.28
N ALA A 193 6.22 10.81 17.97
CA ALA A 193 6.78 11.70 16.95
C ALA A 193 5.83 12.85 16.53
N GLY A 194 4.67 13.01 17.19
CA GLY A 194 3.73 14.09 16.94
C GLY A 194 2.73 13.84 15.80
N TYR A 195 2.54 12.58 15.38
CA TYR A 195 1.60 12.26 14.32
C TYR A 195 0.15 12.16 14.82
N THR A 196 -0.77 12.66 14.00
CA THR A 196 -2.20 12.31 14.09
C THR A 196 -2.43 10.95 13.44
N LEU A 197 -3.01 10.03 14.19
CA LEU A 197 -3.17 8.62 13.80
C LEU A 197 -4.58 8.28 13.34
N PHE A 198 -4.65 7.41 12.33
CA PHE A 198 -5.87 6.81 11.82
C PHE A 198 -5.67 5.31 11.64
N THR A 199 -5.97 4.53 12.68
CA THR A 199 -5.95 3.06 12.60
C THR A 199 -7.28 2.54 12.08
N GLN A 200 -7.23 1.60 11.14
CA GLN A 200 -8.41 0.97 10.54
C GLN A 200 -8.16 -0.50 10.24
N THR A 201 -9.22 -1.25 9.97
CA THR A 201 -9.11 -2.60 9.42
C THR A 201 -9.61 -2.65 7.97
N ILE A 202 -9.00 -3.52 7.16
CA ILE A 202 -9.60 -4.00 5.91
C ILE A 202 -10.37 -5.31 6.17
N PRO A 203 -11.29 -5.74 5.28
CA PRO A 203 -12.02 -6.99 5.47
C PRO A 203 -11.09 -8.19 5.71
N GLY A 204 -11.28 -8.91 6.83
CA GLY A 204 -10.40 -10.01 7.25
C GLY A 204 -10.49 -11.26 6.37
N ASP A 205 -11.49 -11.35 5.48
CA ASP A 205 -11.62 -12.42 4.49
C ASP A 205 -10.65 -12.26 3.30
N ILE A 206 -10.05 -11.07 3.15
CA ILE A 206 -9.00 -10.78 2.16
C ILE A 206 -7.64 -11.23 2.68
N THR A 207 -7.30 -10.83 3.91
CA THR A 207 -6.01 -11.14 4.56
C THR A 207 -6.19 -11.15 6.07
N SER A 208 -5.46 -12.03 6.78
CA SER A 208 -5.54 -12.12 8.24
C SER A 208 -4.82 -10.97 8.94
N LYS A 209 -3.75 -10.44 8.34
CA LYS A 209 -3.03 -9.25 8.81
C LYS A 209 -3.64 -8.01 8.16
N ASN A 210 -4.80 -7.62 8.67
CA ASN A 210 -5.69 -6.62 8.06
C ASN A 210 -5.69 -5.26 8.77
N ARG A 211 -4.70 -4.98 9.62
CA ARG A 211 -4.60 -3.73 10.39
C ARG A 211 -3.84 -2.69 9.59
N LEU A 212 -4.55 -1.67 9.11
CA LEU A 212 -4.02 -0.53 8.39
C LEU A 212 -3.66 0.59 9.37
N ILE A 213 -2.41 1.04 9.29
CA ILE A 213 -1.90 2.20 10.02
C ILE A 213 -1.82 3.35 9.04
N MET A 214 -2.48 4.47 9.30
CA MET A 214 -2.28 5.72 8.57
C MET A 214 -1.94 6.81 9.56
N ALA A 215 -1.04 7.70 9.18
CA ALA A 215 -0.61 8.80 10.03
C ALA A 215 -0.24 10.03 9.20
N ILE A 216 -0.58 11.21 9.71
CA ILE A 216 -0.15 12.50 9.16
C ILE A 216 0.60 13.28 10.25
N PRO A 217 1.65 14.02 9.93
CA PRO A 217 2.31 14.90 10.89
C PRO A 217 1.29 15.88 11.50
N GLY A 218 1.33 16.10 12.81
CA GLY A 218 0.52 17.13 13.46
C GLY A 218 0.91 18.53 12.99
N GLN A 219 -0.06 19.44 12.89
CA GLN A 219 0.28 20.86 12.78
C GLN A 219 0.90 21.29 14.11
N ARG A 220 2.14 21.80 14.06
CA ARG A 220 2.76 22.46 15.22
C ARG A 220 2.07 23.78 15.50
#